data_AF-A0A2M8FS68-F1
#
_entry.id   AF-A0A2M8FS68-F1
#
_cell.length_a   1.000
_cell.length_b   1.000
_cell.length_c   1.000
_cell.angle_alpha   90.00
_cell.angle_beta   90.00
_cell.angle_gamma   90.00
#
_symmetry.space_group_name_H-M   'P 1'
#
loop_
_entity.id
_entity.type
_entity.pdbx_description
1 polymer ?
#
loop_
_entity_poly.entity_id
_entity_poly.type
_entity_poly.pdbx_seq_one_letter_code
_entity_poly.pdbx_strand_id
1 'polypeptide(L)'
;KESGNNTYERIVEFPFWDEYNEQLKSSIADLTNLGNGAGGAITAGKFLENFTNAPYIHLDIAGPAFIKKQINYLSQGGTGVGVRLLYDFVKNY
;
A
#
# COMPACT_ATOMS: atom_id res chain seq x y z
N LYS A 1 -8.51 -7.79 -5.76
CA LYS A 1 -8.11 -7.62 -7.17
C LYS A 1 -9.31 -7.34 -8.07
N GLU A 2 -10.39 -8.13 -7.95
CA GLU A 2 -11.64 -7.93 -8.70
C GLU A 2 -12.20 -6.50 -8.59
N SER A 3 -12.38 -5.96 -7.37
CA SER A 3 -12.84 -4.57 -7.18
C SER A 3 -11.95 -3.52 -7.86
N GLY A 4 -10.63 -3.77 -7.96
CA GLY A 4 -9.71 -2.89 -8.69
C GLY A 4 -9.93 -2.93 -10.20
N ASN A 5 -10.37 -4.07 -10.74
CA ASN A 5 -10.78 -4.17 -12.14
C ASN A 5 -12.14 -3.48 -12.37
N ASN A 6 -13.11 -3.68 -11.47
CA ASN A 6 -14.46 -3.10 -11.58
C ASN A 6 -14.43 -1.56 -11.53
N THR A 7 -13.59 -0.99 -10.66
CA THR A 7 -13.50 0.47 -10.44
C THR A 7 -12.45 1.18 -11.29
N TYR A 8 -11.65 0.40 -12.03
CA TYR A 8 -10.44 0.83 -12.74
C TYR A 8 -9.35 1.44 -11.83
N GLU A 9 -9.40 1.23 -10.52
CA GLU A 9 -8.32 1.49 -9.56
C GLU A 9 -7.51 0.21 -9.38
N ARG A 10 -6.76 -0.15 -10.44
CA ARG A 10 -6.06 -1.44 -10.51
C ARG A 10 -4.96 -1.51 -9.47
N ILE A 11 -4.86 -2.67 -8.83
CA ILE A 11 -3.84 -2.96 -7.82
C ILE A 11 -2.80 -3.94 -8.35
N VAL A 12 -1.57 -3.79 -7.88
CA VAL A 12 -0.51 -4.79 -8.05
C VAL A 12 -0.20 -5.34 -6.66
N GLU A 13 -0.16 -6.67 -6.55
CA GLU A 13 0.23 -7.32 -5.31
C GLU A 13 1.75 -7.46 -5.29
N PHE A 14 2.37 -6.94 -4.25
CA PHE A 14 3.81 -7.07 -4.04
C PHE A 14 4.11 -8.34 -3.25
N PRO A 15 5.29 -8.95 -3.44
CA PRO A 15 5.72 -10.02 -2.56
C PRO A 15 5.82 -9.50 -1.12
N PHE A 16 5.32 -10.30 -0.17
CA PHE A 16 5.21 -9.90 1.24
C PHE A 16 5.77 -10.99 2.18
N TRP A 17 6.92 -11.54 1.81
CA TRP A 17 7.59 -12.63 2.53
C TRP A 17 8.26 -12.16 3.83
N ASP A 18 8.53 -13.09 4.75
CA ASP A 18 9.04 -12.77 6.09
C ASP A 18 10.50 -12.28 6.07
N GLU A 19 11.27 -12.59 5.03
CA GLU A 19 12.65 -12.14 4.86
C GLU A 19 12.77 -10.61 4.77
N TYR A 20 11.69 -9.91 4.42
CA TYR A 20 11.68 -8.44 4.45
C TYR A 20 11.74 -7.89 5.89
N ASN A 21 11.30 -8.64 6.90
CA ASN A 21 11.41 -8.24 8.32
C ASN A 21 12.85 -8.23 8.82
N GLU A 22 13.75 -9.00 8.20
CA GLU A 22 15.18 -9.00 8.57
C GLU A 22 15.81 -7.62 8.42
N GLN A 23 15.33 -6.82 7.46
CA GLN A 23 15.80 -5.44 7.26
C GLN A 23 15.34 -4.49 8.37
N LEU A 24 14.34 -4.87 9.17
CA LEU A 24 13.76 -4.03 10.22
C LEU A 24 14.36 -4.32 11.60
N LYS A 25 15.31 -5.23 11.71
CA LYS A 25 16.03 -5.50 12.96
C LYS A 25 16.82 -4.28 13.41
N SER A 26 16.67 -3.89 14.67
CA SER A 26 17.42 -2.81 15.30
C SER A 26 18.36 -3.36 16.37
N SER A 27 19.53 -2.73 16.52
CA SER A 27 20.50 -3.07 17.57
C SER A 27 20.22 -2.37 18.90
N ILE A 28 19.25 -1.46 18.92
CA ILE A 28 18.96 -0.58 20.08
C ILE A 28 17.51 -0.73 20.54
N ALA A 29 16.56 -0.83 19.60
CA ALA A 29 15.13 -0.87 19.86
C ALA A 29 14.52 -2.16 19.30
N ASP A 30 13.22 -2.36 19.52
CA ASP A 30 12.50 -3.54 19.00
C ASP A 30 12.47 -3.57 17.46
N LEU A 31 12.46 -2.40 16.81
CA LEU A 31 12.34 -2.26 15.36
C LEU A 31 13.07 -0.99 14.86
N THR A 32 13.59 -1.01 13.63
CA THR A 32 13.96 0.21 12.89
C THR A 32 12.83 0.63 11.94
N ASN A 33 12.63 1.93 11.76
CA ASN A 33 11.61 2.48 10.85
C ASN A 33 12.06 2.52 9.38
N LEU A 34 13.31 2.15 9.09
CA LEU A 34 13.90 2.13 7.76
C LEU A 34 14.56 0.78 7.50
N GLY A 35 14.30 0.20 6.33
CA GLY A 35 15.06 -0.95 5.82
C GLY A 35 16.39 -0.54 5.17
N ASN A 36 17.01 -1.46 4.44
CA ASN A 36 18.34 -1.23 3.83
C ASN A 36 18.30 -0.45 2.49
N GLY A 37 17.13 0.05 2.10
CA GLY A 37 16.89 0.79 0.85
C GLY A 37 16.37 -0.05 -0.32
N ALA A 38 16.48 -1.38 -0.27
CA ALA A 38 15.91 -2.27 -1.27
C ALA A 38 14.47 -2.69 -0.90
N GLY A 39 13.52 -2.49 -1.82
CA GLY A 39 12.13 -2.87 -1.60
C GLY A 39 11.39 -1.99 -0.57
N GLY A 40 11.70 -0.69 -0.54
CA GLY A 40 11.18 0.25 0.47
C GLY A 40 9.66 0.23 0.71
N ALA A 41 8.85 0.08 -0.35
CA ALA A 41 7.39 -0.05 -0.20
C ALA A 41 6.99 -1.32 0.57
N ILE A 42 7.71 -2.43 0.36
CA ILE A 42 7.46 -3.71 1.01
C ILE A 42 7.90 -3.64 2.47
N THR A 43 9.09 -3.09 2.74
CA THR A 43 9.60 -2.98 4.11
C THR A 43 8.80 -1.98 4.94
N ALA A 44 8.27 -0.91 4.36
CA ALA A 44 7.31 -0.03 5.02
C ALA A 44 6.01 -0.77 5.38
N GLY A 45 5.48 -1.58 4.46
CA GLY A 45 4.33 -2.43 4.73
C GLY A 45 4.59 -3.45 5.85
N LYS A 46 5.78 -4.07 5.87
CA LYS A 46 6.22 -5.00 6.92
C LYS A 46 6.42 -4.32 8.27
N PHE A 47 6.91 -3.08 8.28
CA PHE A 47 6.98 -2.29 9.52
C PHE A 47 5.59 -2.16 10.15
N LEU A 48 4.58 -1.81 9.36
CA LEU A 48 3.21 -1.66 9.83
C LEU A 48 2.55 -2.99 10.27
N GLU A 49 2.94 -4.13 9.67
CA GLU A 49 2.47 -5.47 10.06
C GLU A 49 2.74 -5.77 11.55
N ASN A 50 3.83 -5.26 12.12
CA ASN A 50 4.23 -5.48 13.51
C ASN A 50 3.29 -4.82 14.55
N PHE A 51 2.31 -4.02 14.11
CA PHE A 51 1.39 -3.27 14.99
C PHE A 51 -0.04 -3.82 14.96
N THR A 52 -0.28 -5.00 14.38
CA THR A 52 -1.60 -5.63 14.34
C THR A 52 -1.51 -7.15 14.49
N ASN A 53 -2.53 -7.74 15.11
CA ASN A 53 -2.73 -9.19 15.19
C ASN A 53 -3.90 -9.67 14.31
N ALA A 54 -4.54 -8.77 13.57
CA ALA A 54 -5.68 -9.06 12.70
C ALA A 54 -5.22 -9.34 11.26
N PRO A 55 -6.07 -9.95 10.39
CA PRO A 55 -5.80 -10.04 8.97
C PRO A 55 -5.45 -8.66 8.40
N TYR A 56 -4.32 -8.58 7.70
CA TYR A 56 -3.68 -7.33 7.37
C TYR A 56 -3.53 -7.16 5.85
N ILE A 57 -3.88 -5.96 5.38
CA ILE A 57 -3.61 -5.49 4.02
C ILE A 57 -3.14 -4.04 4.14
N HIS A 58 -2.03 -3.72 3.49
CA HIS A 58 -1.58 -2.35 3.29
C HIS A 58 -1.68 -1.97 1.82
N LEU A 59 -2.33 -0.85 1.56
CA LEU A 59 -2.42 -0.24 0.23
C LEU A 59 -1.53 1.00 0.20
N ASP A 60 -0.36 0.88 -0.42
CA ASP A 60 0.49 2.03 -0.70
C ASP A 60 -0.05 2.78 -1.94
N ILE A 61 -0.54 3.99 -1.70
CA ILE A 61 -1.13 4.86 -2.73
C ILE A 61 -0.30 6.10 -3.03
N ALA A 62 0.96 6.18 -2.55
CA ALA A 62 1.78 7.37 -2.72
C ALA A 62 1.92 7.79 -4.20
N GLY A 63 2.14 6.82 -5.08
CA GLY A 63 2.25 7.04 -6.53
C GLY A 63 0.97 7.61 -7.18
N PRO A 64 -0.19 6.95 -7.05
CA PRO A 64 -1.42 7.39 -7.71
C PRO A 64 -2.18 8.51 -6.97
N ALA A 65 -1.79 8.91 -5.76
CA ALA A 65 -2.52 9.90 -4.96
C ALA A 65 -2.65 11.29 -5.63
N PHE A 66 -1.68 11.68 -6.44
CA PHE A 66 -1.66 12.98 -7.12
C PHE A 66 -1.24 12.89 -8.58
N ILE A 67 -1.94 13.63 -9.45
CA ILE A 67 -1.59 13.74 -10.87
C ILE A 67 -1.27 15.18 -11.25
N LYS A 68 -0.24 15.34 -12.10
CA LYS A 68 0.24 16.65 -12.57
C LYS A 68 -0.53 17.18 -13.78
N LYS A 69 -1.34 16.34 -14.42
CA LYS A 69 -2.18 16.68 -15.57
C LYS A 69 -3.49 15.91 -15.48
N GLN A 70 -4.54 16.42 -16.11
CA GLN A 70 -5.81 15.71 -16.22
C GLN A 70 -5.61 14.36 -16.90
N ILE A 71 -6.27 13.33 -16.36
CA ILE A 71 -6.34 11.99 -16.95
C ILE A 71 -7.81 11.56 -16.93
N ASN A 72 -8.42 11.43 -18.13
CA ASN A 72 -9.84 11.12 -18.27
C ASN A 72 -10.72 12.09 -17.45
N TYR A 73 -11.45 11.56 -16.45
CA TYR A 73 -12.32 12.33 -15.56
C TYR A 73 -11.59 12.88 -14.31
N LEU A 74 -10.32 12.53 -14.07
CA LEU A 74 -9.55 13.01 -12.92
C LEU A 74 -8.93 14.37 -13.23
N SER A 75 -9.29 15.40 -12.46
CA SER A 75 -8.67 16.72 -12.52
C SER A 75 -7.22 16.71 -12.01
N GLN A 76 -6.42 17.70 -12.43
CA GLN A 76 -5.09 17.91 -11.87
C GLN A 76 -5.16 18.09 -10.34
N GLY A 77 -4.23 17.48 -9.61
CA GLY A 77 -4.19 17.49 -8.14
C GLY A 77 -4.47 16.12 -7.54
N GLY A 78 -5.15 16.10 -6.39
CA GLY A 78 -5.48 14.88 -5.67
C GLY A 78 -6.51 14.03 -6.41
N THR A 79 -6.23 12.74 -6.55
CA THR A 79 -7.07 11.82 -7.33
C THR A 79 -8.20 11.17 -6.51
N GLY A 80 -8.02 11.07 -5.19
CA GLY A 80 -8.93 10.28 -4.33
C GLY A 80 -8.86 8.77 -4.59
N VAL A 81 -7.80 8.29 -5.22
CA VAL A 81 -7.59 6.86 -5.49
C VAL A 81 -7.72 6.03 -4.21
N GLY A 82 -8.37 4.87 -4.31
CA GLY A 82 -8.61 3.97 -3.19
C GLY A 82 -10.02 4.10 -2.61
N VAL A 83 -10.68 5.25 -2.76
CA VAL A 83 -12.04 5.45 -2.23
C VAL A 83 -13.05 4.54 -2.94
N ARG A 84 -13.04 4.50 -4.28
CA ARG A 84 -13.97 3.66 -5.05
C ARG A 84 -13.61 2.19 -4.90
N LEU A 85 -12.31 1.86 -4.93
CA LEU A 85 -11.82 0.51 -4.68
C LEU A 85 -12.33 -0.04 -3.35
N LEU A 86 -12.17 0.72 -2.26
CA LEU A 86 -12.57 0.28 -0.92
C LEU A 86 -14.09 0.18 -0.79
N TYR A 87 -14.83 1.13 -1.35
CA TYR A 87 -16.28 1.09 -1.37
C TYR A 87 -16.81 -0.15 -2.11
N ASP A 88 -16.30 -0.42 -3.31
CA ASP A 88 -16.69 -1.60 -4.10
C ASP A 88 -16.33 -2.90 -3.38
N PHE A 89 -15.12 -2.97 -2.80
CA PHE A 89 -14.68 -4.11 -2.02
C PHE A 89 -15.63 -4.40 -0.87
N VAL A 90 -15.93 -3.42 0.00
CA VAL A 90 -16.82 -3.61 1.16
C VAL A 90 -18.26 -3.92 0.74
N LYS A 91 -18.74 -3.31 -0.35
CA LYS A 91 -20.11 -3.52 -0.83
C LYS A 91 -20.33 -4.93 -1.41
N ASN A 92 -19.30 -5.50 -2.02
CA ASN A 92 -19.36 -6.80 -2.68
C ASN A 92 -18.67 -7.92 -1.87
N TYR A 93 -18.23 -7.63 -0.64
CA TYR A 93 -17.60 -8.60 0.27
C TYR A 93 -18.61 -9.59 0.85
#